data_AF-A0A258XTI7-F1
#
_entry.id   AF-A0A258XTI7-F1
#
_cell.length_a   1.000
_cell.length_b   1.000
_cell.length_c   1.000
_cell.angle_alpha   90.00
_cell.angle_beta   90.00
_cell.angle_gamma   90.00
#
_symmetry.space_group_name_H-M   'P 1'
#
loop_
_entity.id
_entity.type
_entity.pdbx_description
1 polymer ?
#
loop_
_entity_poly.entity_id
_entity_poly.type
_entity_poly.pdbx_seq_one_letter_code
_entity_poly.pdbx_strand_id
1 'polypeptide(L)'
;NDTIVVYDRIRENMKKFRKMPMPELLDLSVNETLARTIVTSLSMLITLLALLLLGPDVIFGFTAAITLGIFVGTYSSVYMAAPILIWLKVNPNSFVPTESAMDRQERLARERA
;
A
#
# COMPACT_ATOMS: atom_id res chain seq x y z
N ASN A 1 2.90 -6.61 -6.38
CA ASN A 1 1.94 -7.21 -5.42
C ASN A 1 1.91 -6.36 -4.15
N ASP A 2 3.07 -6.16 -3.53
CA ASP A 2 3.21 -5.48 -2.24
C ASP A 2 2.65 -4.05 -2.22
N THR A 3 2.82 -3.29 -3.30
CA THR A 3 2.24 -1.93 -3.40
C THR A 3 0.72 -1.90 -3.28
N ILE A 4 0.01 -2.89 -3.86
CA ILE A 4 -1.46 -2.95 -3.82
C ILE A 4 -1.92 -3.20 -2.38
N VAL A 5 -1.24 -4.12 -1.68
CA VAL A 5 -1.55 -4.44 -0.27
C VAL A 5 -1.29 -3.24 0.64
N VAL A 6 -0.19 -2.52 0.42
CA VAL A 6 0.13 -1.28 1.16
C VAL A 6 -0.95 -0.21 0.93
N TYR A 7 -1.34 0.04 -0.33
CA TYR A 7 -2.39 1.02 -0.63
C TYR A 7 -3.76 0.63 -0.07
N ASP A 8 -4.11 -0.66 -0.12
CA ASP A 8 -5.37 -1.14 0.43
C ASP A 8 -5.40 -0.98 1.96
N ARG A 9 -4.28 -1.28 2.64
CA ARG A 9 -4.18 -1.08 4.09
C ARG A 9 -4.22 0.39 4.50
N ILE A 10 -3.55 1.26 3.74
CA ILE A 10 -3.65 2.70 3.98
C ILE A 10 -5.10 3.16 3.82
N ARG A 11 -5.81 2.70 2.79
CA ARG A 11 -7.23 3.01 2.58
C ARG A 11 -8.12 2.50 3.72
N GLU A 12 -7.84 1.32 4.24
CA GLU A 12 -8.54 0.73 5.39
C GLU A 12 -8.31 1.56 6.67
N ASN A 13 -7.05 1.90 6.96
CA ASN A 13 -6.68 2.71 8.12
C ASN A 13 -7.22 4.13 8.03
N MET A 14 -7.29 4.72 6.83
CA MET A 14 -7.95 6.01 6.59
C MET A 14 -9.45 6.00 6.94
N LYS A 15 -10.15 4.89 6.71
CA LYS A 15 -11.56 4.73 7.10
C LYS A 15 -11.71 4.51 8.61
N LYS A 16 -10.79 3.78 9.23
CA LYS A 16 -10.83 3.40 10.65
C LYS A 16 -10.38 4.54 11.58
N PHE A 17 -9.34 5.29 11.20
CA PHE A 17 -8.69 6.34 12.00
C PHE A 17 -8.86 7.73 11.39
N ARG A 18 -10.10 8.19 11.22
CA ARG A 18 -10.44 9.46 10.52
C ARG A 18 -9.88 10.75 11.16
N LYS A 19 -9.49 10.70 12.43
CA LYS A 19 -8.95 11.86 13.19
C LYS A 19 -7.42 11.82 13.33
N MET A 20 -6.76 10.74 12.89
CA MET A 20 -5.32 10.57 13.03
C MET A 20 -4.59 11.40 11.95
N PRO A 21 -3.48 12.07 12.29
CA PRO A 21 -2.69 12.81 11.31
C PRO A 21 -2.08 11.85 10.27
N MET A 22 -2.02 12.30 9.01
CA MET A 22 -1.55 11.47 7.88
C MET A 22 -0.18 10.80 8.09
N PRO A 23 0.84 11.44 8.69
CA PRO A 23 2.13 10.79 8.93
C PRO A 23 2.04 9.58 9.86
N GLU A 24 1.27 9.68 10.95
CA GLU A 24 1.08 8.57 11.90
C GLU A 24 0.27 7.42 11.28
N LEU A 25 -0.73 7.75 10.46
CA LEU A 25 -1.53 6.76 9.77
C LEU A 25 -0.71 5.97 8.74
N LEU A 26 0.15 6.68 7.99
CA LEU A 26 1.06 6.06 7.04
C LEU A 26 2.06 5.15 7.76
N ASP A 27 2.66 5.61 8.85
CA ASP A 27 3.59 4.81 9.65
C ASP A 27 2.93 3.53 10.18
N LEU A 28 1.72 3.65 10.74
CA LEU A 28 0.93 2.49 11.19
C LEU A 28 0.65 1.51 10.05
N SER A 29 0.22 2.01 8.89
CA SER A 29 -0.14 1.19 7.73
C SER A 29 1.08 0.48 7.13
N VAL A 30 2.22 1.17 7.08
CA VAL A 30 3.49 0.58 6.65
C VAL A 30 3.91 -0.50 7.63
N ASN A 31 3.90 -0.23 8.94
CA ASN A 31 4.30 -1.22 9.95
C ASN A 31 3.44 -2.49 9.92
N GLU A 32 2.12 -2.37 9.71
CA GLU A 32 1.21 -3.51 9.57
C GLU A 32 1.44 -4.37 8.32
N THR A 33 1.92 -3.76 7.23
CA THR A 33 2.16 -4.45 5.96
C THR A 33 3.61 -4.93 5.81
N LEU A 34 4.55 -4.31 6.53
CA LEU A 34 5.98 -4.56 6.47
C LEU A 34 6.32 -6.01 6.80
N ALA A 35 5.75 -6.59 7.86
CA ALA A 35 6.00 -7.98 8.23
C ALA A 35 5.65 -8.95 7.08
N ARG A 36 4.52 -8.75 6.40
CA ARG A 36 4.10 -9.58 5.26
C ARG A 36 5.08 -9.44 4.09
N THR A 37 5.41 -8.19 3.71
CA THR A 37 6.31 -7.91 2.58
C THR A 37 7.72 -8.45 2.81
N ILE A 38 8.21 -8.40 4.05
CA ILE A 38 9.52 -8.95 4.42
C ILE A 38 9.51 -10.47 4.31
N VAL A 39 8.48 -11.14 4.84
CA VAL A 39 8.40 -12.61 4.80
C VAL A 39 8.32 -13.12 3.36
N THR A 40 7.49 -12.51 2.52
CA THR A 40 7.38 -12.90 1.09
C THR A 40 8.67 -12.59 0.33
N SER A 41 9.29 -11.44 0.55
CA SER A 41 10.54 -11.07 -0.14
C SER A 41 11.72 -11.95 0.29
N LEU A 42 11.87 -12.21 1.60
CA LEU A 42 12.94 -13.08 2.12
C LEU A 42 12.79 -14.52 1.67
N SER A 43 11.58 -15.07 1.70
CA SER A 43 11.35 -16.44 1.22
C SER A 43 11.70 -16.58 -0.27
N MET A 44 11.30 -15.61 -1.10
CA MET A 44 11.71 -15.57 -2.51
C MET A 44 13.22 -15.43 -2.68
N LEU A 45 13.88 -14.57 -1.89
CA LEU A 45 15.34 -14.39 -1.94
C LEU A 45 16.09 -15.68 -1.59
N ILE A 46 15.64 -16.42 -0.58
CA ILE A 46 16.25 -17.71 -0.21
C ILE A 46 16.14 -18.70 -1.37
N THR A 47 14.97 -18.82 -2.00
CA THR A 47 14.76 -19.69 -3.16
C THR A 47 15.62 -19.28 -4.35
N LEU A 48 15.71 -17.97 -4.64
CA LEU A 48 16.51 -17.46 -5.74
C LEU A 48 18.01 -17.59 -5.49
N LEU A 49 18.47 -17.38 -4.25
CA LEU A 49 19.87 -17.62 -3.88
C LEU A 49 20.25 -19.09 -4.06
N ALA A 50 19.36 -20.03 -3.68
CA ALA A 50 19.59 -21.45 -3.92
C ALA A 50 19.69 -21.76 -5.42
N LEU A 51 18.82 -21.17 -6.25
CA LEU A 51 18.87 -21.30 -7.70
C LEU A 51 20.09 -20.62 -8.33
N LEU A 52 20.58 -19.52 -7.77
CA LEU A 52 21.75 -18.81 -8.28
C LEU A 52 23.05 -19.58 -8.00
N LEU A 53 23.12 -20.30 -6.87
CA LEU A 53 24.30 -21.07 -6.45
C LEU A 53 24.30 -22.51 -6.93
N LEU A 54 23.13 -23.17 -6.99
CA LEU A 54 22.98 -24.59 -7.29
C LEU A 54 22.26 -24.85 -8.63
N GLY A 55 21.72 -23.81 -9.26
CA GLY A 55 20.98 -23.94 -10.51
C GLY A 55 21.90 -24.09 -11.73
N PRO A 56 21.41 -24.70 -12.82
CA PRO A 56 22.16 -24.86 -14.06
C PRO A 56 22.42 -23.51 -14.78
N ASP A 57 23.55 -23.41 -15.47
CA ASP A 57 24.01 -22.17 -16.15
C ASP A 57 22.97 -21.58 -17.13
N VAL A 58 22.15 -22.44 -17.74
CA VAL A 58 21.12 -22.03 -18.72
C VAL A 58 20.08 -21.08 -18.10
N ILE A 59 19.78 -21.21 -16.80
CA ILE A 59 18.79 -20.36 -16.10
C ILE A 59 19.42 -19.27 -15.24
N PHE A 60 20.75 -19.18 -15.21
CA PHE A 60 21.46 -18.23 -14.35
C PHE A 60 21.08 -16.78 -14.68
N GLY A 61 21.11 -16.40 -15.96
CA GLY A 61 20.78 -15.04 -16.39
C GLY A 61 19.32 -14.65 -16.08
N PHE A 62 18.39 -15.60 -16.21
CA PHE A 62 16.98 -15.40 -15.87
C PHE A 62 16.79 -15.21 -14.36
N THR A 63 17.42 -16.07 -13.56
CA THR A 63 17.37 -16.02 -12.09
C THR A 63 18.00 -14.73 -11.56
N ALA A 64 19.12 -14.30 -12.14
CA ALA A 64 19.79 -13.05 -11.80
C ALA A 64 18.89 -11.82 -12.09
N ALA A 65 18.21 -11.80 -13.24
CA ALA A 65 17.28 -10.74 -13.60
C ALA A 65 16.08 -10.66 -12.62
N ILE A 66 15.51 -11.80 -12.25
CA ILE A 66 14.41 -11.86 -11.26
C ILE A 66 14.89 -11.37 -9.89
N THR A 67 16.07 -11.82 -9.45
CA THR A 67 16.65 -11.42 -8.16
C THR A 67 16.81 -9.90 -8.06
N LEU A 68 17.35 -9.27 -9.11
CA LEU A 68 17.48 -7.82 -9.16
C LEU A 68 16.11 -7.13 -9.22
N GLY A 69 15.16 -7.68 -9.98
CA GLY A 69 13.79 -7.18 -10.07
C GLY A 69 13.04 -7.19 -8.73
N ILE A 70 13.22 -8.23 -7.92
CA ILE A 70 12.65 -8.29 -6.56
C ILE A 70 13.30 -7.26 -5.65
N PHE A 71 14.63 -7.10 -5.69
CA PHE A 71 15.30 -6.09 -4.88
C PHE A 71 14.77 -4.67 -5.13
N VAL A 72 14.65 -4.30 -6.41
CA VAL A 72 14.12 -2.99 -6.81
C VAL A 72 12.62 -2.89 -6.50
N GLY A 73 11.85 -3.96 -6.75
CA GLY A 73 10.41 -4.01 -6.57
C GLY A 73 9.98 -3.92 -5.10
N THR A 74 10.62 -4.66 -4.21
CA THR A 74 10.34 -4.64 -2.77
C THR A 74 10.71 -3.29 -2.15
N TYR A 75 11.87 -2.73 -2.51
CA TYR A 75 12.25 -1.41 -2.01
C TYR A 75 11.30 -0.31 -2.51
N SER A 76 11.00 -0.31 -3.81
CA SER A 76 10.12 0.69 -4.43
C SER A 76 8.70 0.64 -3.86
N SER A 77 8.15 -0.55 -3.65
CA SER A 77 6.76 -0.72 -3.18
C SER A 77 6.52 -0.21 -1.76
N VAL A 78 7.49 -0.34 -0.86
CA VAL A 78 7.38 0.16 0.53
C VAL A 78 7.65 1.66 0.60
N TYR A 79 8.68 2.16 -0.10
CA TYR A 79 9.10 3.56 0.01
C TYR A 79 8.29 4.55 -0.84
N MET A 80 7.66 4.13 -1.94
CA MET A 80 6.88 5.03 -2.81
C MET A 80 5.47 5.33 -2.29
N ALA A 81 4.91 4.50 -1.39
CA ALA A 81 3.53 4.65 -0.93
C ALA A 81 3.29 5.94 -0.13
N ALA A 82 4.21 6.29 0.79
CA ALA A 82 4.10 7.49 1.62
C ALA A 82 4.24 8.83 0.85
N PRO A 83 5.26 9.05 0.00
CA PRO A 83 5.44 10.32 -0.69
C PRO A 83 4.36 10.60 -1.74
N ILE A 84 3.83 9.58 -2.42
CA ILE A 84 2.73 9.75 -3.40
C ILE A 84 1.46 10.25 -2.72
N LEU A 85 1.13 9.73 -1.54
CA LEU A 85 -0.07 10.14 -0.80
C LEU A 85 0.05 11.53 -0.18
N ILE A 86 1.25 11.89 0.27
CA ILE A 86 1.55 13.25 0.73
C ILE A 86 1.46 14.24 -0.45
N TRP A 87 1.99 13.88 -1.61
CA TRP A 87 1.93 14.70 -2.82
C TRP A 87 0.50 14.91 -3.32
N LEU A 88 -0.34 13.87 -3.25
CA LEU A 88 -1.74 13.93 -3.67
C LEU A 88 -2.66 14.65 -2.66
N LYS A 89 -2.13 15.15 -1.52
CA LYS A 89 -2.90 15.85 -0.46
C LYS A 89 -4.17 15.10 -0.04
N VAL A 90 -4.10 13.78 -0.02
CA VAL A 90 -5.24 12.92 0.30
C VAL A 90 -5.57 13.09 1.78
N ASN A 91 -6.78 13.56 2.06
CA ASN A 91 -7.31 13.73 3.40
C ASN A 91 -8.32 12.62 3.72
N PRO A 92 -8.49 12.20 4.99
CA PRO A 92 -9.52 11.23 5.39
C PRO A 92 -10.95 11.58 4.95
N ASN A 93 -11.21 12.86 4.63
CA ASN A 93 -12.48 13.35 4.12
C ASN A 93 -12.69 13.15 2.61
N SER A 94 -11.67 12.78 1.82
CA SER A 94 -11.82 12.60 0.36
C SER A 94 -12.65 11.37 -0.02
N PHE A 95 -12.82 10.41 0.90
CA PHE A 95 -13.55 9.17 0.67
C PHE A 95 -14.96 9.16 1.26
N VAL A 96 -15.41 10.31 1.75
CA VAL A 96 -16.75 10.52 2.30
C VAL A 96 -17.55 11.22 1.20
N PRO A 97 -18.67 10.66 0.72
CA PRO A 97 -19.65 11.44 -0.01
C PRO A 97 -20.03 12.59 0.91
N THR A 98 -19.58 13.80 0.60
CA THR A 98 -20.05 14.98 1.32
C THR A 98 -21.52 15.05 0.94
N GLU A 99 -22.42 14.77 1.90
CA GLU A 99 -23.85 14.98 1.71
C GLU A 99 -24.01 16.35 1.08
N SER A 100 -24.46 16.37 -0.18
CA SER A 100 -24.47 17.60 -0.95
C SER A 100 -25.39 18.57 -0.23
N ALA A 101 -25.17 19.88 -0.38
CA ALA A 101 -26.08 20.87 0.20
C ALA A 101 -27.55 20.59 -0.20
N MET A 102 -27.74 19.93 -1.35
CA MET A 102 -29.02 19.47 -1.89
C MET A 102 -29.63 18.30 -1.11
N ASP A 103 -28.86 17.29 -0.73
CA ASP A 103 -29.34 16.14 0.08
C ASP A 103 -29.77 16.58 1.48
N ARG A 104 -29.02 17.53 2.06
CA ARG A 104 -29.34 18.12 3.37
C ARG A 104 -30.61 18.99 3.30
N GLN A 105 -30.80 19.71 2.19
CA GLN A 105 -32.03 20.48 1.93
C GLN A 105 -33.25 19.55 1.74
N GLU A 106 -33.12 18.46 0.99
CA GLU A 106 -34.20 17.48 0.81
C GLU A 106 -34.63 16.84 2.14
N ARG A 107 -33.68 16.48 3.01
CA ARG A 107 -33.97 15.86 4.29
C ARG A 107 -34.73 16.82 5.22
N LEU A 108 -34.29 18.08 5.26
CA LEU A 108 -34.96 19.15 6.01
C LEU A 108 -36.35 19.49 5.43
N ALA A 109 -36.53 19.36 4.11
CA ALA A 109 -37.84 19.54 3.47
C ALA A 109 -38.80 18.39 3.80
N ARG A 110 -38.30 17.14 3.87
CA ARG A 110 -39.10 15.97 4.30
C ARG A 110 -39.43 15.98 5.78
N GLU A 111 -38.55 16.50 6.64
CA GLU A 111 -38.81 16.64 8.09
C GLU A 111 -39.78 17.78 8.42
N ARG A 112 -40.03 18.70 7.47
CA ARG A 112 -40.96 19.83 7.63
C ARG A 112 -42.34 19.60 6.99
N ALA A 113 -42.55 18.46 6.32
CA ALA A 113 -43.82 18.06 5.72
C ALA A 113 -44.55 17.05 6.61
#